data_AF-A0A6P8B3E8-F1
#
_entry.id   AF-A0A6P8B3E8-F1
#
_cell.length_a   1.000
_cell.length_b   1.000
_cell.length_c   1.000
_cell.angle_alpha   90.00
_cell.angle_beta   90.00
_cell.angle_gamma   90.00
#
_symmetry.space_group_name_H-M   'P 1'
#
loop_
_entity.id
_entity.type
_entity.pdbx_description
1 polymer ?
#
loop_
_entity_poly.entity_id
_entity_poly.type
_entity_poly.pdbx_seq_one_letter_code
_entity_poly.pdbx_strand_id
1 'polypeptide(L)'
;MPTNAARNRAEAGVPNPVTIDRQAMAIRELEQAIDEADEAGVIMFCSASDDIAAGETLPFRRKPSKIIRIGGAMQYGHGDPILEDSDSISYCFPGNQVAEAWNPFRGASQVRYHDGSSVGMALAAGLASVIIQCVIMLRDRHPADSAQHRDARGLVVALRKSKNMRLAFDSVFAVNDETEGWRKRKYLPVWALFGKAAQGMESLRDNERWGVLARLMKRISDRIEVY
;
A
#
# COMPACT_ATOMS: atom_id res chain seq x y z
N MET A 1 -68.41 43.41 17.42
CA MET A 1 -67.05 42.90 17.69
C MET A 1 -66.21 43.09 16.44
N PRO A 2 -65.12 43.87 16.46
CA PRO A 2 -64.26 44.05 15.29
C PRO A 2 -63.10 43.06 15.33
N THR A 3 -62.76 42.42 14.21
CA THR A 3 -61.49 41.69 14.08
C THR A 3 -60.79 42.10 12.79
N ASN A 4 -59.54 42.47 12.97
CA ASN A 4 -58.68 43.28 12.12
C ASN A 4 -58.32 42.61 10.78
N ALA A 5 -58.54 43.36 9.71
CA ALA A 5 -57.67 43.34 8.54
C ALA A 5 -56.40 44.14 8.86
N ALA A 6 -55.22 43.52 8.71
CA ALA A 6 -53.94 44.11 8.30
C ALA A 6 -52.76 43.31 8.87
N ARG A 7 -51.99 42.66 7.99
CA ARG A 7 -50.53 42.86 7.83
C ARG A 7 -49.96 41.80 6.89
N ASN A 8 -50.06 42.08 5.60
CA ASN A 8 -49.01 41.68 4.67
C ASN A 8 -47.84 42.65 4.89
N ARG A 9 -46.72 42.14 5.40
CA ARG A 9 -45.42 42.80 5.24
C ARG A 9 -44.47 41.79 4.62
N ALA A 10 -44.02 42.14 3.43
CA ALA A 10 -42.97 41.47 2.69
C ALA A 10 -41.72 41.33 3.56
N GLU A 11 -41.25 40.09 3.72
CA GLU A 11 -39.86 39.83 4.11
C GLU A 11 -39.01 39.87 2.84
N ALA A 12 -38.50 41.07 2.55
CA ALA A 12 -37.40 41.26 1.64
C ALA A 12 -36.10 40.90 2.36
N GLY A 13 -35.40 39.90 1.85
CA GLY A 13 -33.93 39.79 1.90
C GLY A 13 -33.28 39.54 3.26
N VAL A 14 -32.98 38.27 3.53
CA VAL A 14 -31.67 37.94 4.13
C VAL A 14 -30.96 37.05 3.11
N PRO A 15 -29.83 37.47 2.52
CA PRO A 15 -29.02 36.55 1.74
C PRO A 15 -28.55 35.46 2.69
N ASN A 16 -28.90 34.21 2.37
CA ASN A 16 -28.35 33.03 3.05
C ASN A 16 -26.82 33.21 3.11
N PRO A 17 -26.19 33.13 4.30
CA PRO A 17 -24.74 33.19 4.39
C PRO A 17 -24.18 32.09 3.49
N VAL A 18 -23.19 32.44 2.67
CA VAL A 18 -22.49 31.52 1.78
C VAL A 18 -21.84 30.45 2.63
N THR A 19 -22.55 29.35 2.86
CA THR A 19 -21.96 28.08 3.27
C THR A 19 -21.14 27.64 2.08
N ILE A 20 -19.90 28.15 1.97
CA ILE A 20 -18.87 27.44 1.24
C ILE A 20 -18.88 26.04 1.87
N ASP A 21 -19.35 25.06 1.10
CA ASP A 21 -19.64 23.74 1.59
C ASP A 21 -18.38 23.16 2.26
N ARG A 22 -18.48 22.93 3.58
CA ARG A 22 -17.38 22.41 4.40
C ARG A 22 -16.86 21.09 3.85
N GLN A 23 -17.73 20.28 3.24
CA GLN A 23 -17.33 19.04 2.58
C GLN A 23 -16.50 19.33 1.34
N ALA A 24 -16.93 20.25 0.49
CA ALA A 24 -16.16 20.66 -0.68
C ALA A 24 -14.78 21.25 -0.31
N MET A 25 -14.67 21.98 0.81
CA MET A 25 -13.37 22.44 1.31
C MET A 25 -12.49 21.26 1.77
N ALA A 26 -13.02 20.36 2.59
CA ALA A 26 -12.28 19.20 3.08
C ALA A 26 -11.81 18.27 1.95
N ILE A 27 -12.63 18.10 0.90
CA ILE A 27 -12.24 17.33 -0.29
C ILE A 27 -11.06 18.00 -1.01
N ARG A 28 -11.09 19.32 -1.18
CA ARG A 28 -9.98 20.06 -1.80
C ARG A 28 -8.69 19.97 -0.98
N GLU A 29 -8.80 20.07 0.34
CA GLU A 29 -7.64 19.90 1.25
C GLU A 29 -7.04 18.50 1.13
N LEU A 30 -7.89 17.46 1.04
CA LEU A 30 -7.43 16.09 0.83
C LEU A 30 -6.76 15.91 -0.54
N GLU A 31 -7.34 16.46 -1.61
CA GLU A 31 -6.75 16.41 -2.94
C GLU A 31 -5.39 17.10 -3.00
N GLN A 32 -5.26 18.25 -2.34
CA GLN A 32 -4.00 18.97 -2.21
C GLN A 32 -2.96 18.14 -1.44
N ALA A 33 -3.33 17.54 -0.31
CA ALA A 33 -2.43 16.69 0.47
C ALA A 33 -1.91 15.48 -0.33
N ILE A 34 -2.74 14.91 -1.21
CA ILE A 34 -2.33 13.83 -2.12
C ILE A 34 -1.31 14.33 -3.15
N ASP A 35 -1.48 15.54 -3.68
CA ASP A 35 -0.53 16.14 -4.62
C ASP A 35 0.81 16.43 -3.94
N GLU A 36 0.78 17.03 -2.75
CA GLU A 36 1.99 17.31 -1.95
C GLU A 36 2.75 16.02 -1.59
N ALA A 37 2.04 14.94 -1.27
CA ALA A 37 2.66 13.64 -1.01
C ALA A 37 3.34 13.04 -2.26
N ASP A 38 2.74 13.17 -3.45
CA ASP A 38 3.35 12.77 -4.73
C ASP A 38 4.63 13.59 -5.01
N GLU A 39 4.57 14.91 -4.83
CA GLU A 39 5.71 15.81 -5.03
C GLU A 39 6.86 15.54 -4.05
N ALA A 40 6.54 15.23 -2.80
CA ALA A 40 7.52 14.83 -1.78
C ALA A 40 8.10 13.42 -2.00
N GLY A 41 7.59 12.67 -3.00
CA GLY A 41 8.03 11.31 -3.28
C GLY A 41 7.67 10.32 -2.17
N VAL A 42 6.52 10.52 -1.51
CA VAL A 42 5.98 9.59 -0.51
C VAL A 42 5.29 8.44 -1.23
N ILE A 43 5.59 7.20 -0.84
CA ILE A 43 4.85 6.04 -1.34
C ILE A 43 3.42 6.10 -0.79
N MET A 44 2.44 6.12 -1.68
CA MET A 44 1.04 6.08 -1.31
C MET A 44 0.44 4.72 -1.61
N PHE A 45 -0.13 4.10 -0.58
CA PHE A 45 -0.95 2.89 -0.69
C PHE A 45 -2.40 3.25 -0.40
N CYS A 46 -3.34 2.59 -1.07
CA CYS A 46 -4.74 2.63 -0.68
C CYS A 46 -5.36 1.23 -0.81
N SER A 47 -6.37 0.96 -0.01
CA SER A 47 -7.20 -0.23 -0.20
C SER A 47 -8.10 -0.05 -1.43
N ALA A 48 -8.43 -1.15 -2.09
CA ALA A 48 -9.60 -1.21 -2.96
C ALA A 48 -10.87 -1.00 -2.12
N SER A 49 -11.94 -0.56 -2.78
CA SER A 49 -13.25 -0.59 -2.14
C SER A 49 -13.71 -2.04 -2.06
N ASP A 50 -14.16 -2.45 -0.88
CA ASP A 50 -14.86 -3.71 -0.69
C ASP A 50 -16.37 -3.56 -1.00
N ASP A 51 -16.79 -2.37 -1.46
CA ASP A 51 -18.15 -2.05 -1.94
C ASP A 51 -18.10 -1.54 -3.39
N ILE A 52 -18.53 -2.39 -4.33
CA ILE A 52 -18.62 -2.06 -5.77
C ILE A 52 -19.55 -0.88 -6.08
N ALA A 53 -20.52 -0.56 -5.21
CA ALA A 53 -21.45 0.54 -5.45
C ALA A 53 -20.82 1.91 -5.17
N ALA A 54 -19.69 1.95 -4.45
CA ALA A 54 -19.01 3.18 -4.09
C ALA A 54 -18.28 3.84 -5.28
N GLY A 55 -17.86 3.04 -6.28
CA GLY A 55 -17.05 3.51 -7.41
C GLY A 55 -15.70 4.08 -6.99
N GLU A 56 -14.98 4.75 -7.91
CA GLU A 56 -13.66 5.28 -7.59
C GLU A 56 -13.69 6.34 -6.48
N THR A 57 -13.05 6.00 -5.35
CA THR A 57 -12.95 6.85 -4.16
C THR A 57 -11.58 7.52 -4.04
N LEU A 58 -11.51 8.60 -3.25
CA LEU A 58 -10.23 9.14 -2.81
C LEU A 58 -9.53 8.14 -1.86
N PRO A 59 -8.19 8.07 -1.86
CA PRO A 59 -7.28 8.93 -2.62
C PRO A 59 -7.04 8.47 -4.07
N PHE A 60 -7.42 7.23 -4.43
CA PHE A 60 -7.07 6.63 -5.72
C PHE A 60 -7.52 7.47 -6.92
N ARG A 61 -8.75 7.96 -6.90
CA ARG A 61 -9.33 8.82 -7.96
C ARG A 61 -8.47 10.04 -8.31
N ARG A 62 -7.74 10.61 -7.35
CA ARG A 62 -6.93 11.84 -7.57
C ARG A 62 -5.64 11.54 -8.34
N LYS A 63 -4.97 10.43 -8.05
CA LYS A 63 -3.67 10.06 -8.65
C LYS A 63 -3.55 8.54 -8.87
N PRO A 64 -4.37 7.94 -9.76
CA PRO A 64 -4.40 6.48 -9.93
C PRO A 64 -3.07 5.90 -10.41
N SER A 65 -2.28 6.67 -11.18
CA SER A 65 -0.95 6.25 -11.64
C SER A 65 0.15 6.34 -10.56
N LYS A 66 -0.08 7.04 -9.45
CA LYS A 66 0.92 7.25 -8.38
C LYS A 66 0.64 6.48 -7.10
N ILE A 67 -0.61 6.05 -6.92
CA ILE A 67 -1.05 5.31 -5.72
C ILE A 67 -1.05 3.82 -6.03
N ILE A 68 -0.49 3.00 -5.14
CA ILE A 68 -0.52 1.54 -5.24
C ILE A 68 -1.80 1.04 -4.58
N ARG A 69 -2.77 0.62 -5.41
CA ARG A 69 -4.07 0.13 -4.96
C ARG A 69 -4.02 -1.36 -4.63
N ILE A 70 -4.42 -1.71 -3.41
CA ILE A 70 -4.28 -3.07 -2.88
C ILE A 70 -5.66 -3.69 -2.64
N GLY A 71 -5.89 -4.86 -3.23
CA GLY A 71 -7.07 -5.68 -2.97
C GLY A 71 -6.83 -6.70 -1.85
N GLY A 72 -7.92 -7.09 -1.18
CA GLY A 72 -7.95 -8.24 -0.28
C GLY A 72 -8.13 -9.55 -1.05
N ALA A 73 -7.30 -10.54 -0.77
CA ALA A 73 -7.41 -11.87 -1.34
C ALA A 73 -7.97 -12.89 -0.35
N MET A 74 -8.74 -13.83 -0.90
CA MET A 74 -9.18 -15.03 -0.20
C MET A 74 -8.03 -16.00 0.05
N GLN A 75 -8.33 -17.07 0.81
CA GLN A 75 -7.39 -18.11 1.26
C GLN A 75 -6.57 -18.75 0.11
N TYR A 76 -7.13 -18.83 -1.10
CA TYR A 76 -6.47 -19.39 -2.28
C TYR A 76 -5.84 -18.33 -3.21
N GLY A 77 -5.67 -17.10 -2.71
CA GLY A 77 -5.10 -15.95 -3.41
C GLY A 77 -5.92 -15.47 -4.61
N HIS A 78 -7.18 -15.83 -4.69
CA HIS A 78 -8.14 -15.13 -5.55
C HIS A 78 -8.48 -13.80 -4.91
N GLY A 79 -8.55 -12.72 -5.71
CA GLY A 79 -9.20 -11.49 -5.25
C GLY A 79 -10.64 -11.80 -4.84
N ASP A 80 -11.15 -11.06 -3.85
CA ASP A 80 -12.57 -11.10 -3.51
C ASP A 80 -13.42 -10.81 -4.78
N PRO A 81 -14.38 -11.67 -5.16
CA PRO A 81 -15.23 -11.45 -6.33
C PRO A 81 -16.14 -10.22 -6.20
N ILE A 82 -16.25 -9.64 -5.00
CA ILE A 82 -16.97 -8.39 -4.72
C ILE A 82 -16.05 -7.16 -4.85
N LEU A 83 -14.77 -7.33 -5.20
CA LEU A 83 -13.88 -6.19 -5.45
C LEU A 83 -14.33 -5.36 -6.65
N GLU A 84 -14.12 -4.05 -6.53
CA GLU A 84 -14.11 -3.11 -7.66
C GLU A 84 -13.24 -3.61 -8.82
N ASP A 85 -13.45 -3.01 -10.00
CA ASP A 85 -12.75 -3.27 -11.26
C ASP A 85 -11.33 -3.80 -11.06
N SER A 86 -11.15 -5.09 -11.38
CA SER A 86 -9.92 -5.82 -11.17
C SER A 86 -8.73 -5.18 -11.88
N ASP A 87 -8.96 -4.38 -12.92
CA ASP A 87 -7.91 -3.67 -13.65
C ASP A 87 -7.31 -2.52 -12.84
N SER A 88 -8.10 -1.88 -11.98
CA SER A 88 -7.66 -0.79 -11.10
C SER A 88 -6.78 -1.27 -9.92
N ILE A 89 -6.89 -2.56 -9.57
CA ILE A 89 -6.10 -3.18 -8.49
C ILE A 89 -4.67 -3.39 -8.98
N SER A 90 -3.69 -2.96 -8.18
CA SER A 90 -2.27 -3.15 -8.49
C SER A 90 -1.78 -4.52 -8.02
N TYR A 91 -2.08 -4.88 -6.77
CA TYR A 91 -1.70 -6.15 -6.16
C TYR A 91 -2.78 -6.61 -5.19
N CYS A 92 -2.83 -7.92 -4.96
CA CYS A 92 -3.66 -8.55 -3.96
C CYS A 92 -2.78 -9.16 -2.87
N PHE A 93 -3.16 -8.93 -1.62
CA PHE A 93 -2.53 -9.49 -0.43
C PHE A 93 -3.57 -10.25 0.39
N PRO A 94 -3.17 -11.15 1.32
CA PRO A 94 -4.12 -11.78 2.23
C PRO A 94 -5.04 -10.74 2.88
N GLY A 95 -6.35 -10.92 2.70
CA GLY A 95 -7.36 -10.01 3.24
C GLY A 95 -8.62 -10.74 3.71
N ASN A 96 -8.58 -12.06 3.83
CA ASN A 96 -9.66 -12.88 4.37
C ASN A 96 -9.11 -13.75 5.50
N GLN A 97 -9.76 -13.67 6.65
CA GLN A 97 -9.45 -14.36 7.90
C GLN A 97 -7.98 -14.21 8.28
N VAL A 98 -7.47 -12.98 8.23
CA VAL A 98 -6.10 -12.68 8.63
C VAL A 98 -6.05 -12.52 10.15
N ALA A 99 -5.26 -13.36 10.80
CA ALA A 99 -5.09 -13.31 12.25
C ALA A 99 -4.44 -11.98 12.68
N GLU A 100 -4.99 -11.37 13.72
CA GLU A 100 -4.38 -10.24 14.42
C GLU A 100 -3.01 -10.65 14.97
N ALA A 101 -2.05 -9.72 14.95
CA ALA A 101 -0.75 -9.94 15.55
C ALA A 101 -0.90 -10.31 17.02
N TRP A 102 -0.05 -11.23 17.50
CA TRP A 102 -0.05 -11.62 18.90
C TRP A 102 0.18 -10.39 19.79
N ASN A 103 -0.74 -10.18 20.72
CA ASN A 103 -0.68 -9.07 21.67
C ASN A 103 -0.45 -9.64 23.08
N PRO A 104 0.72 -9.42 23.69
CA PRO A 104 1.04 -9.95 25.03
C PRO A 104 0.09 -9.44 26.13
N PHE A 105 -0.59 -8.32 25.89
CA PHE A 105 -1.55 -7.71 26.82
C PHE A 105 -2.98 -8.23 26.63
N ARG A 106 -3.26 -8.98 25.55
CA ARG A 106 -4.52 -9.71 25.38
C ARG A 106 -4.29 -11.16 25.82
N GLY A 107 -5.17 -11.67 26.67
CA GLY A 107 -5.10 -13.07 27.11
C GLY A 107 -5.06 -14.02 25.90
N ALA A 108 -4.29 -15.10 26.01
CA ALA A 108 -3.98 -16.05 24.93
C ALA A 108 -5.18 -16.78 24.30
N SER A 109 -6.42 -16.45 24.68
CA SER A 109 -7.63 -17.22 24.37
C SER A 109 -8.46 -16.68 23.20
N GLN A 110 -8.13 -15.54 22.58
CA GLN A 110 -8.86 -15.04 21.40
C GLN A 110 -7.92 -14.48 20.34
N VAL A 111 -7.63 -15.29 19.32
CA VAL A 111 -7.13 -14.79 18.03
C VAL A 111 -8.30 -14.13 17.32
N ARG A 112 -8.20 -12.82 17.04
CA ARG A 112 -9.16 -12.13 16.19
C ARG A 112 -8.73 -12.25 14.74
N TYR A 113 -9.71 -12.33 13.87
CA TYR A 113 -9.51 -12.39 12.43
C TYR A 113 -10.09 -11.15 11.79
N HIS A 114 -9.39 -10.62 10.79
CA HIS A 114 -9.76 -9.42 10.07
C HIS A 114 -9.92 -9.73 8.58
N ASP A 115 -10.94 -9.09 7.99
CA ASP A 115 -11.28 -9.20 6.58
C ASP A 115 -11.23 -7.81 5.92
N GLY A 116 -10.99 -7.79 4.61
CA GLY A 116 -11.08 -6.61 3.76
C GLY A 116 -9.75 -6.16 3.15
N SER A 117 -9.86 -5.31 2.14
CA SER A 117 -8.71 -4.75 1.42
C SER A 117 -7.83 -3.85 2.29
N SER A 118 -8.36 -3.33 3.39
CA SER A 118 -7.61 -2.59 4.41
C SER A 118 -6.49 -3.43 5.04
N VAL A 119 -6.74 -4.72 5.28
CA VAL A 119 -5.75 -5.67 5.81
C VAL A 119 -4.66 -5.93 4.77
N GLY A 120 -5.06 -6.19 3.53
CA GLY A 120 -4.13 -6.38 2.42
C GLY A 120 -3.22 -5.16 2.22
N MET A 121 -3.79 -3.96 2.31
CA MET A 121 -3.04 -2.70 2.23
C MET A 121 -1.99 -2.58 3.35
N ALA A 122 -2.35 -2.90 4.59
CA ALA A 122 -1.42 -2.87 5.71
C ALA A 122 -0.25 -3.86 5.52
N LEU A 123 -0.53 -5.07 5.01
CA LEU A 123 0.50 -6.06 4.68
C LEU A 123 1.42 -5.58 3.55
N ALA A 124 0.87 -4.94 2.52
CA ALA A 124 1.65 -4.36 1.42
C ALA A 124 2.58 -3.24 1.92
N ALA A 125 2.08 -2.33 2.77
CA ALA A 125 2.89 -1.30 3.39
C ALA A 125 3.99 -1.90 4.28
N GLY A 126 3.68 -2.97 5.03
CA GLY A 126 4.65 -3.73 5.82
C GLY A 126 5.76 -4.33 4.96
N LEU A 127 5.42 -4.97 3.84
CA LEU A 127 6.40 -5.53 2.91
C LEU A 127 7.31 -4.44 2.31
N ALA A 128 6.74 -3.31 1.90
CA ALA A 128 7.51 -2.18 1.39
C ALA A 128 8.51 -1.67 2.43
N SER A 129 8.10 -1.59 3.70
CA SER A 129 8.98 -1.25 4.83
C SER A 129 10.11 -2.27 5.00
N VAL A 130 9.81 -3.58 4.96
CA VAL A 130 10.82 -4.65 5.03
C VAL A 130 11.84 -4.52 3.91
N ILE A 131 11.40 -4.32 2.66
CA ILE A 131 12.30 -4.13 1.51
C ILE A 131 13.24 -2.95 1.74
N ILE A 132 12.72 -1.79 2.14
CA ILE A 132 13.54 -0.60 2.42
C ILE A 132 14.52 -0.87 3.56
N GLN A 133 14.06 -1.52 4.64
CA GLN A 133 14.89 -1.81 5.79
C GLN A 133 16.03 -2.77 5.47
N CYS A 134 15.80 -3.79 4.63
CA CYS A 134 16.84 -4.68 4.16
C CYS A 134 17.96 -3.92 3.41
N VAL A 135 17.61 -2.93 2.57
CA VAL A 135 18.60 -2.10 1.89
C VAL A 135 19.34 -1.18 2.87
N ILE A 136 18.64 -0.60 3.86
CA ILE A 136 19.26 0.20 4.93
C ILE A 136 20.30 -0.63 5.69
N MET A 137 19.96 -1.87 6.08
CA MET A 137 20.88 -2.76 6.78
C MET A 137 22.12 -3.08 5.94
N LEU A 138 21.96 -3.32 4.64
CA LEU A 138 23.08 -3.54 3.72
C LEU A 138 23.98 -2.30 3.59
N ARG A 139 23.37 -1.11 3.48
CA ARG A 139 24.09 0.18 3.45
C ARG A 139 24.95 0.36 4.70
N ASP A 140 24.37 0.16 5.88
CA ASP A 140 25.06 0.39 7.16
C ASP A 140 26.19 -0.62 7.39
N ARG A 141 26.03 -1.84 6.84
CA ARG A 141 27.06 -2.90 6.91
C ARG A 141 28.21 -2.68 5.93
N HIS A 142 27.96 -2.06 4.78
CA HIS A 142 28.93 -1.81 3.72
C HIS A 142 28.93 -0.32 3.32
N PRO A 143 29.51 0.57 4.17
CA PRO A 143 29.47 2.02 3.95
C PRO A 143 30.32 2.53 2.79
N ALA A 144 31.09 1.67 2.11
CA ALA A 144 31.98 2.04 1.00
C ALA A 144 31.68 1.23 -0.27
N ASP A 145 31.64 1.93 -1.41
CA ASP A 145 31.50 1.39 -2.76
C ASP A 145 32.44 0.20 -2.99
N SER A 146 31.90 -1.00 -2.87
CA SER A 146 32.48 -2.13 -3.58
C SER A 146 31.74 -2.23 -4.91
N ALA A 147 32.48 -2.41 -6.00
CA ALA A 147 31.91 -2.54 -7.34
C ALA A 147 30.87 -3.68 -7.48
N GLN A 148 30.73 -4.55 -6.47
CA GLN A 148 29.71 -5.60 -6.38
C GLN A 148 28.38 -5.16 -5.77
N HIS A 149 28.34 -4.05 -5.04
CA HIS A 149 27.17 -3.59 -4.31
C HIS A 149 26.67 -2.32 -4.97
N ARG A 150 25.46 -2.38 -5.55
CA ARG A 150 24.74 -1.22 -6.08
C ARG A 150 24.69 -0.12 -5.01
N ASP A 151 24.74 1.15 -5.42
CA ASP A 151 24.57 2.31 -4.53
C ASP A 151 23.34 2.12 -3.62
N ALA A 152 23.61 1.68 -2.39
CA ALA A 152 22.57 1.34 -1.43
C ALA A 152 21.88 2.61 -0.91
N ARG A 153 22.59 3.75 -0.89
CA ARG A 153 22.02 5.03 -0.50
C ARG A 153 21.04 5.53 -1.54
N GLY A 154 21.45 5.56 -2.81
CA GLY A 154 20.58 5.89 -3.93
C GLY A 154 19.40 4.92 -4.04
N LEU A 155 19.62 3.62 -3.77
CA LEU A 155 18.54 2.63 -3.79
C LEU A 155 17.48 2.87 -2.71
N VAL A 156 17.86 3.26 -1.48
CA VAL A 156 16.88 3.63 -0.43
C VAL A 156 16.01 4.79 -0.89
N VAL A 157 16.60 5.82 -1.50
CA VAL A 157 15.85 6.97 -2.05
C VAL A 157 14.97 6.53 -3.23
N ALA A 158 15.51 5.71 -4.13
CA ALA A 158 14.78 5.22 -5.29
C ALA A 158 13.56 4.37 -4.89
N LEU A 159 13.67 3.51 -3.88
CA LEU A 159 12.58 2.66 -3.39
C LEU A 159 11.43 3.45 -2.76
N ARG A 160 11.66 4.69 -2.32
CA ARG A 160 10.59 5.58 -1.83
C ARG A 160 9.66 6.08 -2.94
N LYS A 161 9.98 5.85 -4.21
CA LYS A 161 9.10 6.21 -5.34
C LYS A 161 8.12 5.07 -5.63
N SER A 162 6.81 5.36 -5.71
CA SER A 162 5.78 4.35 -5.99
C SER A 162 6.07 3.50 -7.24
N LYS A 163 6.57 4.11 -8.33
CA LYS A 163 6.98 3.40 -9.55
C LYS A 163 8.02 2.32 -9.25
N ASN A 164 9.03 2.64 -8.45
CA ASN A 164 10.13 1.74 -8.14
C ASN A 164 9.73 0.68 -7.13
N MET A 165 8.85 1.01 -6.17
CA MET A 165 8.27 0.02 -5.26
C MET A 165 7.38 -0.99 -6.02
N ARG A 166 6.64 -0.56 -7.05
CA ARG A 166 5.94 -1.47 -7.97
C ARG A 166 6.90 -2.43 -8.66
N LEU A 167 8.01 -1.92 -9.20
CA LEU A 167 9.05 -2.77 -9.80
C LEU A 167 9.65 -3.75 -8.78
N ALA A 168 9.83 -3.33 -7.52
CA ALA A 168 10.28 -4.19 -6.44
C ALA A 168 9.29 -5.33 -6.14
N PHE A 169 7.99 -5.03 -6.11
CA PHE A 169 6.94 -6.04 -5.96
C PHE A 169 6.88 -6.97 -7.17
N ASP A 170 6.98 -6.44 -8.39
CA ASP A 170 6.98 -7.24 -9.62
C ASP A 170 8.11 -8.28 -9.64
N SER A 171 9.27 -7.94 -9.07
CA SER A 171 10.41 -8.87 -8.92
C SER A 171 10.10 -10.11 -8.06
N VAL A 172 9.07 -10.04 -7.20
CA VAL A 172 8.57 -11.18 -6.40
C VAL A 172 7.85 -12.20 -7.30
N PHE A 173 7.24 -11.78 -8.41
CA PHE A 173 6.62 -12.70 -9.37
C PHE A 173 7.61 -13.42 -10.28
N ALA A 174 8.87 -13.01 -10.34
CA ALA A 174 9.83 -13.55 -11.31
C ALA A 174 10.49 -14.87 -10.84
N VAL A 175 9.86 -15.64 -9.94
CA VAL A 175 10.53 -16.75 -9.22
C VAL A 175 10.57 -18.04 -10.03
N ASN A 176 9.49 -18.41 -10.72
CA ASN A 176 9.38 -19.61 -11.55
C ASN A 176 8.03 -19.63 -12.32
N ASP A 177 7.82 -20.63 -13.18
CA ASP A 177 6.54 -20.83 -13.89
C ASP A 177 5.35 -21.01 -12.94
N GLU A 178 5.56 -21.50 -11.72
CA GLU A 178 4.53 -21.62 -10.68
C GLU A 178 4.01 -20.24 -10.20
N THR A 179 4.82 -19.19 -10.35
CA THR A 179 4.43 -17.80 -10.02
C THR A 179 3.60 -17.09 -11.08
N GLU A 180 3.49 -17.65 -12.29
CA GLU A 180 2.70 -17.05 -13.37
C GLU A 180 1.19 -17.08 -13.04
N GLY A 181 0.70 -18.15 -12.43
CA GLY A 181 -0.69 -18.24 -11.96
C GLY A 181 -1.02 -17.18 -10.90
N TRP A 182 -0.08 -16.93 -9.99
CA TRP A 182 -0.20 -15.89 -8.97
C TRP A 182 -0.16 -14.49 -9.56
N ARG A 183 0.68 -14.26 -10.58
CA ARG A 183 0.78 -12.99 -11.31
C ARG A 183 -0.53 -12.64 -12.02
N LYS A 184 -1.17 -13.59 -12.68
CA LYS A 184 -2.50 -13.39 -13.31
C LYS A 184 -3.57 -12.97 -12.31
N ARG A 185 -3.47 -13.45 -11.06
CA ARG A 185 -4.36 -13.08 -9.96
C ARG A 185 -3.91 -11.81 -9.22
N LYS A 186 -2.80 -11.19 -9.65
CA LYS A 186 -2.10 -10.09 -8.97
C LYS A 186 -1.73 -10.40 -7.51
N TYR A 187 -1.76 -11.67 -7.11
CA TYR A 187 -1.56 -12.09 -5.73
C TYR A 187 -0.08 -12.30 -5.44
N LEU A 188 0.50 -11.50 -4.55
CA LEU A 188 1.95 -11.47 -4.37
C LEU A 188 2.45 -12.67 -3.50
N PRO A 189 3.20 -13.64 -4.05
CA PRO A 189 3.61 -14.83 -3.31
C PRO A 189 4.88 -14.56 -2.50
N VAL A 190 4.77 -13.72 -1.47
CA VAL A 190 5.93 -13.22 -0.69
C VAL A 190 6.79 -14.37 -0.14
N TRP A 191 6.17 -15.46 0.32
CA TRP A 191 6.87 -16.64 0.85
C TRP A 191 7.75 -17.34 -0.19
N ALA A 192 7.39 -17.27 -1.48
CA ALA A 192 8.13 -17.94 -2.55
C ALA A 192 9.53 -17.35 -2.73
N LEU A 193 9.71 -16.08 -2.35
CA LEU A 193 10.99 -15.38 -2.40
C LEU A 193 11.58 -15.15 -1.00
N PHE A 194 10.86 -14.43 -0.13
CA PHE A 194 11.35 -14.10 1.21
C PHE A 194 11.36 -15.30 2.15
N GLY A 195 10.35 -16.17 2.05
CA GLY A 195 10.29 -17.39 2.86
C GLY A 195 11.45 -18.35 2.56
N LYS A 196 11.74 -18.59 1.28
CA LYS A 196 12.91 -19.38 0.85
C LYS A 196 14.22 -18.74 1.33
N ALA A 197 14.35 -17.42 1.22
CA ALA A 197 15.53 -16.71 1.70
C ALA A 197 15.70 -16.84 3.22
N ALA A 198 14.62 -16.69 4.00
CA ALA A 198 14.62 -16.81 5.44
C ALA A 198 14.99 -18.24 5.90
N GLN A 199 14.36 -19.26 5.32
CA GLN A 199 14.70 -20.67 5.57
C GLN A 199 16.17 -20.95 5.29
N GLY A 200 16.69 -20.43 4.17
CA GLY A 200 18.10 -20.56 3.81
C GLY A 200 19.06 -19.85 4.78
N MET A 201 18.59 -18.91 5.61
CA MET A 201 19.40 -18.20 6.61
C MET A 201 19.43 -18.88 7.99
N GLU A 202 18.47 -19.75 8.31
CA GLU A 202 18.33 -20.35 9.66
C GLU A 202 19.59 -21.10 10.08
N SER A 203 20.19 -21.87 9.16
CA SER A 203 21.39 -22.69 9.41
C SER A 203 22.72 -21.98 9.15
N LEU A 204 22.69 -20.72 8.69
CA LEU A 204 23.90 -19.96 8.33
C LEU A 204 24.45 -19.15 9.50
N ARG A 205 25.76 -18.88 9.46
CA ARG A 205 26.40 -17.91 10.36
C ARG A 205 26.05 -16.48 9.92
N ASP A 206 26.17 -15.53 10.83
CA ASP A 206 25.77 -14.14 10.58
C ASP A 206 26.45 -13.51 9.36
N ASN A 207 27.73 -13.78 9.12
CA ASN A 207 28.44 -13.30 7.94
C ASN A 207 27.85 -13.83 6.61
N GLU A 208 27.36 -15.07 6.61
CA GLU A 208 26.79 -15.73 5.43
C GLU A 208 25.34 -15.26 5.16
N ARG A 209 24.59 -14.92 6.21
CA ARG A 209 23.23 -14.34 6.12
C ARG A 209 23.23 -13.02 5.33
N TRP A 210 24.25 -12.18 5.51
CA TRP A 210 24.41 -10.96 4.73
C TRP A 210 24.52 -11.22 3.23
N GLY A 211 25.20 -12.29 2.83
CA GLY A 211 25.28 -12.69 1.42
C GLY A 211 23.93 -13.10 0.84
N VAL A 212 23.08 -13.77 1.62
CA VAL A 212 21.69 -14.09 1.21
C VAL A 212 20.87 -12.81 1.07
N LEU A 213 20.98 -11.90 2.04
CA LEU A 213 20.26 -10.61 2.02
C LEU A 213 20.67 -9.75 0.82
N ALA A 214 21.97 -9.66 0.53
CA ALA A 214 22.50 -8.92 -0.61
C ALA A 214 21.99 -9.47 -1.94
N ARG A 215 21.96 -10.80 -2.12
CA ARG A 215 21.39 -11.44 -3.33
C ARG A 215 19.88 -11.19 -3.45
N LEU A 216 19.15 -11.28 -2.35
CA LEU A 216 17.72 -11.00 -2.31
C LEU A 216 17.43 -9.55 -2.73
N MET A 217 18.14 -8.58 -2.17
CA MET A 217 17.96 -7.16 -2.50
C MET A 217 18.45 -6.82 -3.91
N LYS A 218 19.54 -7.43 -4.38
CA LYS A 218 19.98 -7.29 -5.78
C LYS A 218 18.87 -7.72 -6.73
N ARG A 219 18.24 -8.86 -6.47
CA ARG A 219 17.12 -9.37 -7.27
C ARG A 219 15.91 -8.44 -7.21
N ILE A 220 15.48 -8.02 -6.02
CA ILE A 220 14.31 -7.15 -5.87
C ILE A 220 14.51 -5.82 -6.59
N SER A 221 15.73 -5.30 -6.54
CA SER A 221 16.06 -4.00 -7.09
C SER A 221 16.53 -4.02 -8.54
N ASP A 222 16.72 -5.17 -9.17
CA ASP A 222 17.41 -5.31 -10.47
C ASP A 222 16.92 -4.33 -11.56
N ARG A 223 15.60 -4.11 -11.62
CA ARG A 223 14.94 -3.22 -12.61
C ARG A 223 14.78 -1.76 -12.16
N ILE A 224 15.22 -1.42 -10.95
CA ILE A 224 15.12 -0.07 -10.39
C ILE A 224 16.33 0.75 -10.85
N GLU A 225 16.08 1.91 -11.43
CA GLU A 225 17.14 2.86 -11.78
C GLU A 225 17.53 3.68 -10.54
N VAL A 226 18.84 3.75 -10.28
CA VAL A 226 19.45 4.58 -9.25
C VAL A 226 20.21 5.68 -10.00
N TYR A 227 19.81 6.93 -9.80
CA TYR A 227 20.42 8.12 -10.39
C TYR A 227 20.98 9.01 -9.29
#